data_AF-A0A094JRC3-F1
#
_entry.id   AF-A0A094JRC3-F1
#
_cell.length_a   1.000
_cell.length_b   1.000
_cell.length_c   1.000
_cell.angle_alpha   90.00
_cell.angle_beta   90.00
_cell.angle_gamma   90.00
#
_symmetry.space_group_name_H-M   'P 1'
#
loop_
_entity.id
_entity.type
_entity.pdbx_description
1 polymer ?
#
loop_
_entity_poly.entity_id
_entity_poly.type
_entity_poly.pdbx_seq_one_letter_code
_entity_poly.pdbx_strand_id
1 'polypeptide(L)'
;MPPGLRSLSTFTNTATKLDYFSGLAFRRTEPTRRQLGHLAFTPLQNRELRSRGTELNTGKRTITTMPPPQPRTHKAKPPSPEPRPSSSILLISPENKILLLHRVKTSSSFASAHVFPGGNLSSQDGPIPAPSSPERHVDSPVYRLGAIRECFEESGILLARHRDGGGMLEVPDAERERARRAIHSGEEKFSEWVKKMGGVVDADALLPFTRWITPTSVPRRFTTQMYVYFWPLSGAGQDAKIPIGGDAMIPTPTSDGGLEHTAAVFQSCATWLEQARRNEIIMFPPQFYLMWLLGKFFEEGKGGAMELRAQREKVKEFLKGSGANGVPWADKVMSPVPLGMFEGRAVLNLDHPGPELKGSGRRGESGHVVQVRFSKEGPRDVEVRDAVEMKRLMGEAKGKL
;
A
#
# COMPACT_ATOMS: atom_id res chain seq x y z
N MET A 1 -55.34 -20.76 29.93
CA MET A 1 -56.41 -20.30 29.01
C MET A 1 -55.88 -19.08 28.27
N PRO A 2 -55.49 -19.24 26.99
CA PRO A 2 -54.98 -18.21 26.07
C PRO A 2 -56.19 -17.53 25.35
N PRO A 3 -56.09 -16.59 24.38
CA PRO A 3 -55.33 -16.64 23.09
C PRO A 3 -54.72 -15.27 22.69
N GLY A 4 -53.91 -15.10 21.63
CA GLY A 4 -53.49 -15.96 20.54
C GLY A 4 -53.49 -15.18 19.20
N LEU A 5 -52.52 -15.52 18.34
CA LEU A 5 -52.57 -15.47 16.86
C LEU A 5 -52.48 -14.05 16.23
N ARG A 6 -51.75 -13.78 15.14
CA ARG A 6 -51.24 -14.61 14.05
C ARG A 6 -50.12 -13.86 13.29
N SER A 7 -49.18 -14.64 12.77
CA SER A 7 -48.32 -14.32 11.63
C SER A 7 -49.12 -13.91 10.40
N LEU A 8 -48.64 -12.94 9.62
CA LEU A 8 -48.78 -12.90 8.17
C LEU A 8 -47.49 -12.40 7.51
N SER A 9 -47.10 -13.18 6.53
CA SER A 9 -45.95 -13.10 5.65
C SER A 9 -46.11 -12.05 4.55
N THR A 10 -44.95 -11.65 4.01
CA THR A 10 -44.71 -11.26 2.61
C THR A 10 -45.54 -10.13 1.99
N PHE A 11 -44.88 -8.98 1.77
CA PHE A 11 -45.01 -8.26 0.50
C PHE A 11 -43.63 -7.78 0.02
N THR A 12 -43.50 -7.85 -1.30
CA THR A 12 -42.35 -7.63 -2.15
C THR A 12 -42.18 -6.16 -2.53
N ASN A 13 -40.98 -5.87 -3.06
CA ASN A 13 -40.65 -4.86 -4.08
C ASN A 13 -40.32 -3.39 -3.70
N THR A 14 -39.02 -3.10 -3.89
CA THR A 14 -38.40 -2.05 -4.72
C THR A 14 -38.87 -0.58 -4.66
N ALA A 15 -37.86 0.25 -4.35
CA ALA A 15 -37.46 1.50 -5.03
C ALA A 15 -37.93 2.87 -4.48
N THR A 16 -36.92 3.76 -4.42
CA THR A 16 -36.91 5.24 -4.43
C THR A 16 -37.39 5.98 -3.16
N LYS A 17 -36.57 6.70 -2.38
CA LYS A 17 -35.52 7.74 -2.59
C LYS A 17 -36.11 9.16 -2.68
N LEU A 18 -35.47 10.06 -1.95
CA LEU A 18 -35.59 11.54 -1.90
C LEU A 18 -36.83 12.10 -1.19
N ASP A 19 -36.59 12.65 0.01
CA ASP A 19 -36.79 14.08 0.28
C ASP A 19 -36.55 14.30 1.77
N TYR A 20 -35.42 14.89 2.14
CA TYR A 20 -35.35 15.71 3.35
C TYR A 20 -34.11 16.61 3.30
N PHE A 21 -34.37 17.91 3.34
CA PHE A 21 -33.46 19.05 3.49
C PHE A 21 -32.81 19.60 2.21
N SER A 22 -33.63 20.34 1.46
CA SER A 22 -33.22 21.59 0.82
C SER A 22 -33.36 22.76 1.80
N GLY A 23 -32.43 23.71 1.73
CA GLY A 23 -32.64 25.08 2.23
C GLY A 23 -31.57 25.61 3.17
N LEU A 24 -30.48 26.14 2.63
CA LEU A 24 -30.07 27.51 2.92
C LEU A 24 -28.96 27.96 1.95
N ALA A 25 -29.26 29.06 1.26
CA ALA A 25 -28.41 29.71 0.29
C ALA A 25 -27.22 30.41 0.94
N PHE A 26 -26.03 30.31 0.34
CA PHE A 26 -25.01 31.35 0.51
C PHE A 26 -24.17 31.56 -0.76
N ARG A 27 -24.30 32.79 -1.26
CA ARG A 27 -23.47 33.64 -2.13
C ARG A 27 -22.33 33.01 -2.94
N ARG A 28 -22.41 33.27 -4.26
CA ARG A 28 -21.32 33.26 -5.24
C ARG A 28 -20.14 34.13 -4.79
N THR A 29 -18.95 33.54 -4.80
CA THR A 29 -17.69 34.22 -5.11
C THR A 29 -16.86 33.31 -6.02
N GLU A 30 -16.63 33.73 -7.26
CA GLU A 30 -15.54 33.24 -8.12
C GLU A 30 -14.29 34.15 -7.92
N PRO A 31 -13.08 33.79 -8.40
CA PRO A 31 -12.51 32.46 -8.64
C PRO A 31 -11.07 32.35 -8.06
N THR A 32 -10.53 31.13 -7.94
CA THR A 32 -9.06 30.96 -8.05
C THR A 32 -8.75 29.64 -8.74
N ARG A 33 -8.32 29.75 -10.00
CA ARG A 33 -7.88 28.67 -10.87
C ARG A 33 -6.59 28.07 -10.30
N ARG A 34 -6.68 26.99 -9.52
CA ARG A 34 -5.52 26.15 -9.17
C ARG A 34 -5.40 24.99 -10.15
N GLN A 35 -4.22 24.88 -10.75
CA GLN A 35 -3.81 23.81 -11.66
C GLN A 35 -3.88 22.45 -10.96
N LEU A 36 -4.77 21.58 -11.45
CA LEU A 36 -4.78 20.15 -11.16
C LEU A 36 -3.59 19.51 -11.87
N GLY A 37 -2.57 19.13 -11.09
CA GLY A 37 -1.40 18.40 -11.58
C GLY A 37 -1.80 17.06 -12.20
N HIS A 38 -1.60 16.94 -13.51
CA HIS A 38 -1.78 15.71 -14.27
C HIS A 38 -0.71 14.68 -13.90
N LEU A 39 -1.12 13.46 -13.55
CA LEU A 39 -0.27 12.27 -13.59
C LEU A 39 -0.15 11.80 -15.05
N ALA A 40 0.74 12.45 -15.80
CA ALA A 40 1.12 12.00 -17.12
C ALA A 40 2.40 11.16 -17.02
N PHE A 41 2.25 9.83 -17.05
CA PHE A 41 3.35 8.95 -17.44
C PHE A 41 3.60 9.17 -18.93
N THR A 42 4.72 9.80 -19.29
CA THR A 42 5.12 9.95 -20.69
C THR A 42 5.80 8.65 -21.14
N PRO A 43 5.31 7.97 -22.19
CA PRO A 43 6.06 6.88 -22.80
C PRO A 43 7.31 7.43 -23.47
N LEU A 44 8.43 6.72 -23.34
CA LEU A 44 9.60 6.92 -24.20
C LEU A 44 9.19 6.65 -25.65
N GLN A 45 8.99 7.71 -26.44
CA GLN A 45 8.85 7.60 -27.89
C GLN A 45 10.23 7.42 -28.50
N ASN A 46 10.44 6.25 -29.12
CA ASN A 46 11.53 6.01 -30.05
C ASN A 46 11.40 6.97 -31.24
N ARG A 47 12.47 7.70 -31.52
CA ARG A 47 12.58 8.59 -32.67
C ARG A 47 12.99 7.74 -33.87
N GLU A 48 12.03 7.29 -34.67
CA GLU A 48 12.31 6.75 -36.00
C GLU A 48 12.89 7.84 -36.90
N LEU A 49 14.08 7.60 -37.43
CA LEU A 49 14.62 8.36 -38.56
C LEU A 49 13.77 8.02 -39.80
N ARG A 50 12.95 8.97 -40.25
CA ARG A 50 12.41 8.95 -41.62
C ARG A 50 13.26 9.84 -42.52
N SER A 51 13.77 9.22 -43.58
CA SER A 51 14.43 9.82 -44.73
C SER A 51 13.54 10.88 -45.38
N ARG A 52 14.09 12.08 -45.61
CA ARG A 52 13.44 13.13 -46.39
C ARG A 52 13.64 12.88 -47.88
N GLY A 53 12.55 12.82 -48.62
CA GLY A 53 12.53 12.99 -50.06
C GLY A 53 12.98 14.41 -50.45
N THR A 54 13.69 14.46 -51.57
CA THR A 54 14.22 15.64 -52.25
C THR A 54 13.12 16.41 -52.96
N GLU A 55 12.98 17.70 -52.65
CA GLU A 55 12.45 18.70 -53.59
C GLU A 55 13.42 19.88 -53.66
N LEU A 56 13.84 20.19 -54.89
CA LEU A 56 14.72 21.29 -55.25
C LEU A 56 13.93 22.59 -55.22
N ASN A 57 14.38 23.58 -54.44
CA ASN A 57 13.95 24.95 -54.62
C ASN A 57 15.18 25.88 -54.70
N THR A 58 15.31 26.53 -55.85
CA THR A 58 16.38 27.44 -56.24
C THR A 58 16.20 28.80 -55.58
N GLY A 59 17.07 29.15 -54.63
CA GLY A 59 17.11 30.46 -53.98
C GLY A 59 18.51 30.82 -53.51
N LYS A 60 18.94 32.04 -53.83
CA LYS A 60 20.32 32.58 -53.77
C LYS A 60 21.05 32.38 -52.43
N ARG A 61 22.31 31.94 -52.51
CA ARG A 61 23.26 31.81 -51.38
C ARG A 61 23.69 33.19 -50.86
N THR A 62 23.47 33.43 -49.57
CA THR A 62 24.23 34.39 -48.76
C THR A 62 25.00 33.59 -47.71
N ILE A 63 26.33 33.73 -47.69
CA ILE A 63 27.20 33.05 -46.73
C ILE A 63 27.19 33.89 -45.45
N THR A 64 26.42 33.45 -44.46
CA THR A 64 26.52 33.94 -43.08
C THR A 64 27.28 32.89 -42.27
N THR A 65 28.49 33.24 -41.83
CA THR A 65 29.30 32.42 -40.93
C THR A 65 28.60 32.27 -39.58
N MET A 66 28.18 31.05 -39.25
CA MET A 66 27.62 30.70 -37.93
C MET A 66 28.75 30.68 -36.88
N PRO A 67 28.54 31.24 -35.67
CA PRO A 67 29.49 31.10 -34.58
C PRO A 67 29.56 29.64 -34.09
N PRO A 68 30.69 29.19 -33.53
CA PRO A 68 30.87 27.82 -33.09
C PRO A 68 29.84 27.44 -32.01
N PRO A 69 29.38 26.17 -31.98
CA PRO A 69 28.39 25.73 -31.01
C PRO A 69 28.98 25.82 -29.61
N GLN A 70 28.35 26.62 -28.74
CA GLN A 70 28.71 26.67 -27.33
C GLN A 70 28.51 25.29 -26.69
N PRO A 71 29.39 24.87 -25.76
CA PRO A 71 29.25 23.60 -25.06
C PRO A 71 27.89 23.59 -24.35
N ARG A 72 27.07 22.59 -24.66
CA ARG A 72 25.80 22.37 -23.97
C ARG A 72 26.11 22.07 -22.51
N THR A 73 25.89 23.05 -21.64
CA THR A 73 25.86 22.83 -20.20
C THR A 73 24.75 21.83 -19.92
N HIS A 74 25.10 20.59 -19.57
CA HIS A 74 24.14 19.64 -19.04
C HIS A 74 23.59 20.23 -17.74
N LYS A 75 22.40 20.83 -17.80
CA LYS A 75 21.67 21.22 -16.59
C LYS A 75 21.51 19.97 -15.74
N ALA A 76 22.10 19.98 -14.54
CA ALA A 76 21.96 18.89 -13.59
C ALA A 76 20.46 18.61 -13.36
N LYS A 77 20.07 17.34 -13.44
CA LYS A 77 18.70 16.92 -13.17
C LYS A 77 18.36 17.34 -11.73
N PRO A 78 17.22 17.99 -11.46
CA PRO A 78 16.85 18.37 -10.09
C PRO A 78 16.83 17.12 -9.19
N PRO A 79 17.23 17.25 -7.91
CA PRO A 79 17.27 16.13 -6.99
C PRO A 79 15.86 15.52 -6.88
N SER A 80 15.80 14.19 -6.83
CA SER A 80 14.52 13.48 -6.65
C SER A 80 13.91 13.85 -5.29
N PRO A 81 12.57 13.94 -5.17
CA PRO A 81 11.91 14.23 -3.91
C PRO A 81 12.30 13.24 -2.80
N GLU A 82 12.44 13.75 -1.57
CA GLU A 82 12.71 12.95 -0.37
C GLU A 82 11.56 11.95 -0.09
N PRO A 83 11.84 10.67 0.21
CA PRO A 83 10.80 9.73 0.62
C PRO A 83 10.28 10.05 2.03
N ARG A 84 8.95 10.20 2.15
CA ARG A 84 8.28 10.39 3.44
C ARG A 84 8.33 9.11 4.28
N PRO A 85 8.58 9.19 5.59
CA PRO A 85 8.64 8.00 6.43
C PRO A 85 7.22 7.48 6.69
N SER A 86 7.03 6.19 6.52
CA SER A 86 5.73 5.54 6.63
C SER A 86 5.83 4.12 7.18
N SER A 87 4.70 3.57 7.59
CA SER A 87 4.61 2.21 8.11
C SER A 87 3.29 1.57 7.69
N SER A 88 3.28 0.25 7.55
CA SER A 88 2.09 -0.49 7.12
C SER A 88 2.06 -1.91 7.70
N ILE A 89 0.87 -2.45 7.93
CA ILE A 89 0.64 -3.72 8.59
C ILE A 89 -0.08 -4.70 7.65
N LEU A 90 0.54 -5.85 7.42
CA LEU A 90 -0.13 -7.04 6.92
C LEU A 90 -0.86 -7.69 8.10
N LEU A 91 -2.11 -7.29 8.32
CA LEU A 91 -2.93 -7.80 9.43
C LEU A 91 -3.58 -9.12 9.04
N ILE A 92 -3.31 -10.16 9.83
CA ILE A 92 -3.73 -11.54 9.58
C ILE A 92 -4.82 -11.94 10.59
N SER A 93 -6.00 -12.32 10.11
CA SER A 93 -7.16 -12.73 10.92
C SER A 93 -6.94 -14.09 11.61
N PRO A 94 -7.77 -14.49 12.58
CA PRO A 94 -7.78 -15.85 13.16
C PRO A 94 -7.74 -16.97 12.09
N GLU A 95 -8.42 -16.77 10.97
CA GLU A 95 -8.52 -17.72 9.85
C GLU A 95 -7.39 -17.56 8.81
N ASN A 96 -6.30 -16.87 9.17
CA ASN A 96 -5.15 -16.60 8.30
C ASN A 96 -5.50 -15.82 7.01
N LYS A 97 -6.56 -15.00 7.05
CA LYS A 97 -6.90 -14.06 5.97
C LYS A 97 -6.18 -12.73 6.17
N ILE A 98 -5.86 -12.02 5.08
CA ILE A 98 -5.17 -10.73 5.13
C ILE A 98 -6.14 -9.59 4.84
N LEU A 99 -6.06 -8.55 5.68
CA LEU A 99 -6.80 -7.31 5.49
C LEU A 99 -6.23 -6.48 4.34
N LEU A 100 -7.09 -6.10 3.40
CA LEU A 100 -6.85 -4.98 2.49
C LEU A 100 -7.91 -3.91 2.69
N LEU A 101 -7.46 -2.67 2.52
CA LEU A 101 -8.28 -1.47 2.48
C LEU A 101 -8.43 -1.00 1.04
N HIS A 102 -9.63 -0.56 0.68
CA HIS A 102 -9.91 0.01 -0.63
C HIS A 102 -10.82 1.24 -0.51
N ARG A 103 -10.35 2.40 -0.97
CA ARG A 103 -11.15 3.64 -0.99
C ARG A 103 -12.23 3.55 -2.08
N VAL A 104 -13.48 3.42 -1.69
CA VAL A 104 -14.63 3.46 -2.57
C VAL A 104 -14.88 4.92 -2.98
N LYS A 105 -14.43 5.30 -4.18
CA LYS A 105 -14.82 6.59 -4.77
C LYS A 105 -16.26 6.51 -5.26
N THR A 106 -17.06 7.53 -4.92
CA THR A 106 -18.43 7.68 -5.41
C THR A 106 -18.51 8.28 -6.82
N SER A 107 -17.39 8.75 -7.39
CA SER A 107 -17.31 9.27 -8.77
C SER A 107 -16.56 8.30 -9.70
N SER A 108 -17.16 8.02 -10.86
CA SER A 108 -16.82 6.99 -11.87
C SER A 108 -15.50 7.19 -12.65
N SER A 109 -14.44 7.67 -12.02
CA SER A 109 -13.13 7.79 -12.68
C SER A 109 -12.02 7.47 -11.69
N PHE A 110 -11.26 6.41 -11.99
CA PHE A 110 -10.18 5.78 -11.23
C PHE A 110 -10.64 4.77 -10.16
N ALA A 111 -10.35 3.49 -10.40
CA ALA A 111 -10.39 2.47 -9.36
C ALA A 111 -9.28 2.76 -8.33
N SER A 112 -9.63 2.78 -7.05
CA SER A 112 -8.63 2.94 -5.99
C SER A 112 -7.83 1.65 -5.85
N ALA A 113 -6.59 1.76 -5.39
CA ALA A 113 -5.77 0.60 -5.09
C ALA A 113 -6.26 -0.10 -3.82
N HIS A 114 -6.11 -1.42 -3.79
CA HIS A 114 -6.22 -2.21 -2.58
C HIS A 114 -4.85 -2.21 -1.88
N VAL A 115 -4.83 -1.81 -0.62
CA VAL A 115 -3.59 -1.58 0.15
C VAL A 115 -3.69 -2.18 1.54
N PHE A 116 -2.55 -2.58 2.10
CA PHE A 116 -2.47 -2.84 3.54
C PHE A 116 -2.73 -1.54 4.32
N PRO A 117 -3.37 -1.59 5.50
CA PRO A 117 -3.48 -0.43 6.38
C PRO A 117 -2.10 0.18 6.65
N GLY A 118 -2.02 1.51 6.59
CA GLY A 118 -0.75 2.21 6.84
C GLY A 118 -0.66 3.58 6.19
N GLY A 119 0.25 4.38 6.73
CA GLY A 119 0.40 5.77 6.32
C GLY A 119 1.71 6.38 6.80
N ASN A 120 1.75 7.71 6.77
CA ASN A 120 2.95 8.45 7.17
C ASN A 120 3.11 8.42 8.70
N LEU A 121 4.35 8.47 9.16
CA LEU A 121 4.60 8.78 10.56
C LEU A 121 4.13 10.21 10.86
N SER A 122 3.54 10.38 12.04
CA SER A 122 3.14 11.66 12.59
C SER A 122 4.00 12.00 13.81
N SER A 123 4.09 13.29 14.13
CA SER A 123 4.80 13.73 15.35
C SER A 123 4.21 13.15 16.64
N GLN A 124 2.94 12.70 16.62
CA GLN A 124 2.33 11.99 17.75
C GLN A 124 2.93 10.59 17.99
N ASP A 125 3.56 10.00 16.97
CA ASP A 125 4.17 8.66 17.06
C ASP A 125 5.53 8.69 17.78
N GLY A 126 6.11 9.88 17.95
CA GLY A 126 7.44 10.08 18.54
C GLY A 126 8.41 10.83 17.61
N PRO A 127 9.69 10.94 18.01
CA PRO A 127 10.70 11.64 17.22
C PRO A 127 11.01 10.87 15.93
N ILE A 128 10.68 11.48 14.79
CA ILE A 128 10.95 10.91 13.46
C ILE A 128 12.40 11.22 13.05
N PRO A 129 13.23 10.22 12.71
CA PRO A 129 14.61 10.46 12.27
C PRO A 129 14.69 11.40 11.07
N ALA A 130 15.69 12.28 11.01
CA ALA A 130 15.85 13.23 9.92
C ALA A 130 16.06 12.52 8.57
N PRO A 131 15.70 13.15 7.43
CA PRO A 131 16.04 12.70 6.08
C PRO A 131 17.44 12.13 5.88
N SER A 132 18.45 12.82 6.42
CA SER A 132 19.87 12.47 6.26
C SER A 132 20.35 11.34 7.19
N SER A 133 19.53 10.91 8.14
CA SER A 133 19.91 9.94 9.17
C SER A 133 19.64 8.51 8.68
N PRO A 134 20.63 7.59 8.74
CA PRO A 134 20.43 6.19 8.36
C PRO A 134 19.29 5.50 9.13
N GLU A 135 19.03 5.94 10.36
CA GLU A 135 17.97 5.46 11.25
C GLU A 135 16.56 5.67 10.66
N ARG A 136 16.41 6.59 9.69
CA ARG A 136 15.18 6.74 8.89
C ARG A 136 14.78 5.48 8.13
N HIS A 137 15.70 4.55 7.91
CA HIS A 137 15.46 3.31 7.19
C HIS A 137 15.59 2.07 8.09
N VAL A 138 15.44 2.25 9.41
CA VAL A 138 15.55 1.20 10.42
C VAL A 138 14.23 1.09 11.20
N ASP A 139 13.85 -0.14 11.58
CA ASP A 139 12.73 -0.36 12.50
C ASP A 139 12.97 0.36 13.83
N SER A 140 11.94 0.97 14.41
CA SER A 140 12.04 1.64 15.71
C SER A 140 10.66 1.85 16.32
N PRO A 141 10.57 2.21 17.62
CA PRO A 141 9.28 2.41 18.30
C PRO A 141 8.34 3.39 17.60
N VAL A 142 8.87 4.45 16.96
CA VAL A 142 8.06 5.42 16.20
C VAL A 142 7.39 4.78 14.96
N TYR A 143 8.08 3.87 14.25
CA TYR A 143 7.47 3.15 13.13
C TYR A 143 6.43 2.14 13.60
N ARG A 144 6.67 1.46 14.73
CA ARG A 144 5.72 0.49 15.29
C ARG A 144 4.43 1.16 15.77
N LEU A 145 4.55 2.28 16.50
CA LEU A 145 3.40 3.06 16.95
C LEU A 145 2.64 3.66 15.75
N GLY A 146 3.35 4.24 14.78
CA GLY A 146 2.74 4.76 13.56
C GLY A 146 2.00 3.68 12.77
N ALA A 147 2.52 2.46 12.69
CA ALA A 147 1.87 1.35 12.00
C ALA A 147 0.50 1.02 12.63
N ILE A 148 0.46 0.93 13.97
CA ILE A 148 -0.76 0.59 14.70
C ILE A 148 -1.75 1.75 14.68
N ARG A 149 -1.29 2.99 14.88
CA ARG A 149 -2.15 4.18 14.80
C ARG A 149 -2.82 4.28 13.44
N GLU A 150 -2.05 4.19 12.35
CA GLU A 150 -2.59 4.25 10.99
C GLU A 150 -3.58 3.11 10.74
N CYS A 151 -3.28 1.90 11.19
CA CYS A 151 -4.24 0.78 11.13
C CYS A 151 -5.55 1.11 11.84
N PHE A 152 -5.49 1.71 13.03
CA PHE A 152 -6.67 2.15 13.76
C PHE A 152 -7.43 3.28 13.06
N GLU A 153 -6.75 4.30 12.53
CA GLU A 153 -7.40 5.43 11.84
C GLU A 153 -8.14 4.96 10.57
N GLU A 154 -7.50 4.13 9.77
CA GLU A 154 -8.03 3.71 8.46
C GLU A 154 -9.05 2.57 8.56
N SER A 155 -8.89 1.67 9.53
CA SER A 155 -9.74 0.48 9.66
C SER A 155 -10.59 0.45 10.93
N GLY A 156 -10.32 1.28 11.94
CA GLY A 156 -10.98 1.17 13.24
C GLY A 156 -10.60 -0.09 14.04
N ILE A 157 -9.70 -0.94 13.56
CA ILE A 157 -9.19 -2.09 14.30
C ILE A 157 -8.17 -1.61 15.33
N LEU A 158 -8.43 -1.92 16.60
CA LEU A 158 -7.57 -1.55 17.70
C LEU A 158 -6.57 -2.67 18.02
N LEU A 159 -5.28 -2.43 17.72
CA LEU A 159 -4.19 -3.35 18.08
C LEU A 159 -3.58 -2.91 19.42
N ALA A 160 -4.34 -3.17 20.49
CA ALA A 160 -3.95 -2.90 21.86
C ALA A 160 -4.37 -4.07 22.76
N ARG A 161 -3.72 -4.22 23.90
CA ARG A 161 -4.04 -5.22 24.93
C ARG A 161 -4.45 -4.55 26.22
N HIS A 162 -5.19 -5.26 27.07
CA HIS A 162 -5.41 -4.80 28.45
C HIS A 162 -4.08 -4.73 29.21
N ARG A 163 -3.91 -3.69 30.03
CA ARG A 163 -2.67 -3.47 30.79
C ARG A 163 -2.45 -4.53 31.88
N ASP A 164 -3.51 -5.13 32.38
CA ASP A 164 -3.50 -6.16 33.43
C ASP A 164 -3.15 -7.57 32.91
N GLY A 165 -2.75 -7.69 31.64
CA GLY A 165 -2.46 -8.97 31.01
C GLY A 165 -3.69 -9.67 30.42
N GLY A 166 -4.85 -9.00 30.42
CA GLY A 166 -6.02 -9.41 29.64
C GLY A 166 -5.73 -9.48 28.14
N GLY A 167 -6.75 -9.87 27.38
CA GLY A 167 -6.62 -10.06 25.94
C GLY A 167 -6.51 -8.79 25.13
N MET A 168 -6.95 -8.86 23.87
CA MET A 168 -7.12 -7.66 23.06
C MET A 168 -8.03 -6.69 23.80
N LEU A 169 -7.66 -5.41 23.78
CA LEU A 169 -8.44 -4.35 24.41
C LEU A 169 -9.74 -4.15 23.62
N GLU A 170 -10.87 -4.34 24.30
CA GLU A 170 -12.19 -4.06 23.73
C GLU A 170 -12.71 -2.71 24.23
N VAL A 171 -13.24 -1.91 23.30
CA VAL A 171 -13.89 -0.62 23.59
C VAL A 171 -15.23 -0.54 22.88
N PRO A 172 -16.27 0.09 23.47
CA PRO A 172 -17.56 0.25 22.82
C PRO A 172 -17.43 0.92 21.45
N ASP A 173 -18.24 0.50 20.47
CA ASP A 173 -18.17 0.99 19.08
C ASP A 173 -18.26 2.52 18.99
N ALA A 174 -19.15 3.14 19.77
CA ALA A 174 -19.29 4.60 19.82
C ALA A 174 -18.04 5.31 20.38
N GLU A 175 -17.35 4.69 21.36
CA GLU A 175 -16.07 5.18 21.88
C GLU A 175 -14.96 5.05 20.86
N ARG A 176 -14.89 3.88 20.20
CA ARG A 176 -13.92 3.60 19.15
C ARG A 176 -14.00 4.60 18.00
N GLU A 177 -15.21 4.81 17.49
CA GLU A 177 -15.45 5.69 16.35
C GLU A 177 -15.32 7.18 16.72
N ARG A 178 -15.78 7.54 17.93
CA ARG A 178 -15.24 8.58 18.82
C ARG A 178 -13.80 8.98 18.52
N ALA A 179 -12.94 8.14 19.10
CA ALA A 179 -11.52 8.35 19.20
C ALA A 179 -10.85 8.29 17.83
N ARG A 180 -11.29 7.39 16.96
CA ARG A 180 -10.76 7.28 15.59
C ARG A 180 -10.81 8.63 14.85
N ARG A 181 -11.93 9.36 14.94
CA ARG A 181 -12.05 10.70 14.33
C ARG A 181 -11.17 11.73 15.02
N ALA A 182 -11.16 11.77 16.36
CA ALA A 182 -10.37 12.72 17.13
C ALA A 182 -8.85 12.51 16.96
N ILE A 183 -8.41 11.26 16.86
CA ILE A 183 -7.00 10.91 16.63
C ILE A 183 -6.58 11.28 15.21
N HIS A 184 -7.44 11.00 14.22
CA HIS A 184 -7.19 11.37 12.84
C HIS A 184 -7.13 12.89 12.63
N SER A 185 -7.98 13.68 13.31
CA SER A 185 -7.93 15.15 13.28
C SER A 185 -6.81 15.74 14.14
N GLY A 186 -6.10 14.92 14.92
CA GLY A 186 -5.02 15.35 15.82
C GLY A 186 -5.50 16.00 17.12
N GLU A 187 -6.79 15.90 17.45
CA GLU A 187 -7.38 16.40 18.70
C GLU A 187 -7.02 15.53 19.91
N GLU A 188 -6.78 14.24 19.71
CA GLU A 188 -6.40 13.30 20.76
C GLU A 188 -5.20 12.45 20.31
N LYS A 189 -4.24 12.18 21.21
CA LYS A 189 -3.10 11.31 20.90
C LYS A 189 -3.47 9.85 21.06
N PHE A 190 -3.17 9.03 20.05
CA PHE A 190 -3.52 7.60 20.04
C PHE A 190 -3.04 6.84 21.30
N SER A 191 -1.76 6.98 21.67
CA SER A 191 -1.19 6.28 22.83
C SER A 191 -1.83 6.67 24.17
N GLU A 192 -2.17 7.96 24.33
CA GLU A 192 -2.81 8.47 25.54
C GLU A 192 -4.26 8.00 25.64
N TRP A 193 -4.98 7.98 24.52
CA TRP A 193 -6.32 7.43 24.47
C TRP A 193 -6.33 5.93 24.83
N VAL A 194 -5.44 5.12 24.25
CA VAL A 194 -5.31 3.69 24.59
C VAL A 194 -5.05 3.50 26.09
N LYS A 195 -4.16 4.30 26.67
CA LYS A 195 -3.86 4.28 28.10
C LYS A 195 -5.06 4.67 28.96
N LYS A 196 -5.83 5.69 28.54
CA LYS A 196 -7.08 6.12 29.19
C LYS A 196 -8.14 5.02 29.19
N MET A 197 -8.17 4.21 28.13
CA MET A 197 -9.03 3.03 28.04
C MET A 197 -8.52 1.81 28.83
N GLY A 198 -7.44 1.96 29.60
CA GLY A 198 -6.90 0.90 30.45
C GLY A 198 -6.03 -0.11 29.71
N GLY A 199 -5.61 0.19 28.49
CA GLY A 199 -4.77 -0.69 27.69
C GLY A 199 -3.37 -0.17 27.41
N VAL A 200 -2.65 -0.97 26.63
CA VAL A 200 -1.31 -0.69 26.10
C VAL A 200 -1.29 -1.07 24.62
N VAL A 201 -0.59 -0.29 23.81
CA VAL A 201 -0.44 -0.57 22.37
C VAL A 201 0.34 -1.87 22.18
N ASP A 202 -0.13 -2.78 21.32
CA ASP A 202 0.50 -4.11 21.12
C ASP A 202 1.68 -4.05 20.12
N ALA A 203 2.61 -3.13 20.37
CA ALA A 203 3.73 -2.85 19.46
C ALA A 203 4.76 -4.00 19.38
N ASP A 204 4.85 -4.83 20.42
CA ASP A 204 5.77 -5.97 20.48
C ASP A 204 5.30 -7.15 19.62
N ALA A 205 3.99 -7.24 19.34
CA ALA A 205 3.42 -8.24 18.45
C ALA A 205 3.69 -7.97 16.96
N LEU A 206 4.15 -6.77 16.60
CA LEU A 206 4.57 -6.46 15.24
C LEU A 206 5.88 -7.19 14.90
N LEU A 207 5.83 -8.02 13.87
CA LEU A 207 6.98 -8.70 13.30
C LEU A 207 7.52 -7.84 12.14
N PRO A 208 8.73 -7.26 12.24
CA PRO A 208 9.32 -6.50 11.14
C PRO A 208 9.50 -7.39 9.91
N PHE A 209 8.97 -6.97 8.77
CA PHE A 209 9.03 -7.75 7.54
C PHE A 209 10.01 -7.20 6.53
N THR A 210 9.73 -6.08 5.87
CA THR A 210 10.65 -5.48 4.87
C THR A 210 10.43 -3.98 4.77
N ARG A 211 11.39 -3.24 4.24
CA ARG A 211 11.22 -1.83 3.90
C ARG A 211 11.09 -1.64 2.40
N TRP A 212 10.16 -0.76 2.00
CA TRP A 212 9.96 -0.39 0.60
C TRP A 212 10.18 1.10 0.41
N ILE A 213 11.05 1.46 -0.53
CA ILE A 213 11.29 2.84 -0.91
C ILE A 213 10.69 3.07 -2.30
N THR A 214 9.84 4.08 -2.43
CA THR A 214 9.27 4.42 -3.73
C THR A 214 10.38 4.83 -4.71
N PRO A 215 10.41 4.31 -5.94
CA PRO A 215 11.42 4.68 -6.94
C PRO A 215 11.47 6.18 -7.22
N THR A 216 12.64 6.69 -7.58
CA THR A 216 12.87 8.13 -7.85
C THR A 216 12.10 8.70 -9.04
N SER A 217 11.56 7.84 -9.90
CA SER A 217 10.72 8.25 -11.04
C SER A 217 9.31 8.68 -10.61
N VAL A 218 8.91 8.37 -9.37
CA VAL A 218 7.58 8.70 -8.85
C VAL A 218 7.67 10.00 -8.05
N PRO A 219 6.80 11.01 -8.29
CA PRO A 219 6.87 12.30 -7.58
C PRO A 219 6.57 12.20 -6.08
N ARG A 220 5.58 11.38 -5.70
CA ARG A 220 5.23 11.13 -4.29
C ARG A 220 5.96 9.89 -3.82
N ARG A 221 6.94 10.08 -2.93
CA ARG A 221 7.79 8.99 -2.45
C ARG A 221 7.59 8.73 -0.97
N PHE A 222 7.79 7.47 -0.61
CA PHE A 222 7.63 6.93 0.73
C PHE A 222 8.76 5.96 1.04
N THR A 223 9.13 5.85 2.31
CA THR A 223 9.97 4.78 2.86
C THR A 223 9.16 4.04 3.92
N THR A 224 8.49 2.98 3.47
CA THR A 224 7.49 2.25 4.27
C THR A 224 8.13 1.05 4.94
N GLN A 225 8.09 1.01 6.27
CA GLN A 225 8.34 -0.21 7.03
C GLN A 225 7.09 -1.09 7.01
N MET A 226 7.23 -2.31 6.50
CA MET A 226 6.15 -3.32 6.50
C MET A 226 6.30 -4.19 7.74
N TYR A 227 5.18 -4.47 8.40
CA TYR A 227 5.07 -5.40 9.51
C TYR A 227 4.06 -6.48 9.20
N VAL A 228 4.23 -7.64 9.83
CA VAL A 228 3.19 -8.67 9.93
C VAL A 228 2.63 -8.64 11.35
N TYR A 229 1.30 -8.66 11.47
CA TYR A 229 0.61 -8.79 12.75
C TYR A 229 -0.38 -9.95 12.68
N PHE A 230 -0.27 -10.88 13.62
CA PHE A 230 -1.23 -11.98 13.75
C PHE A 230 -2.27 -11.63 14.81
N TRP A 231 -3.52 -11.44 14.39
CA TRP A 231 -4.64 -11.38 15.34
C TRP A 231 -4.73 -12.72 16.09
N PRO A 232 -5.00 -12.75 17.41
CA PRO A 232 -5.08 -14.01 18.17
C PRO A 232 -5.97 -15.08 17.52
N LEU A 233 -5.59 -16.37 17.63
CA LEU A 233 -6.45 -17.46 17.18
C LEU A 233 -7.66 -17.61 18.11
N SER A 234 -8.82 -17.97 17.55
CA SER A 234 -10.01 -18.34 18.33
C SER A 234 -9.67 -19.50 19.28
N GLY A 235 -10.14 -19.45 20.53
CA GLY A 235 -9.85 -20.48 21.52
C GLY A 235 -8.45 -20.44 22.17
N ALA A 236 -7.61 -19.43 21.87
CA ALA A 236 -6.34 -19.21 22.59
C ALA A 236 -6.53 -18.64 24.02
N GLY A 237 -7.69 -18.88 24.65
CA GLY A 237 -8.08 -18.36 25.96
C GLY A 237 -8.69 -16.95 25.95
N GLN A 238 -8.80 -16.32 24.78
CA GLN A 238 -9.35 -14.97 24.58
C GLN A 238 -10.08 -14.96 23.24
N ASP A 239 -11.42 -14.99 23.25
CA ASP A 239 -12.25 -14.87 22.05
C ASP A 239 -12.32 -13.42 21.58
N ALA A 240 -11.16 -12.84 21.27
CA ALA A 240 -11.08 -11.49 20.71
C ALA A 240 -11.68 -11.53 19.29
N LYS A 241 -12.92 -11.07 19.16
CA LYS A 241 -13.54 -10.86 17.84
C LYS A 241 -12.85 -9.68 17.17
N ILE A 242 -12.48 -9.82 15.90
CA ILE A 242 -12.14 -8.63 15.11
C ILE A 242 -13.41 -7.77 15.07
N PRO A 243 -13.37 -6.48 15.47
CA PRO A 243 -14.56 -5.62 15.57
C PRO A 243 -15.29 -5.34 14.25
N ILE A 244 -14.84 -5.97 13.15
CA ILE A 244 -15.27 -5.74 11.78
C ILE A 244 -15.64 -7.11 11.18
N GLY A 245 -16.92 -7.28 10.85
CA GLY A 245 -17.37 -8.38 10.00
C GLY A 245 -16.76 -8.24 8.60
N GLY A 246 -16.59 -9.35 7.89
CA GLY A 246 -15.69 -9.51 6.74
C GLY A 246 -15.79 -8.53 5.56
N ASP A 247 -16.77 -7.63 5.52
CA ASP A 247 -16.95 -6.58 4.51
C ASP A 247 -17.51 -5.28 5.12
N ALA A 248 -16.81 -4.63 6.07
CA ALA A 248 -17.29 -3.35 6.62
C ALA A 248 -16.88 -2.16 5.76
N MET A 249 -17.85 -1.28 5.47
CA MET A 249 -17.57 0.06 4.95
C MET A 249 -17.31 1.01 6.11
N ILE A 250 -16.13 1.63 6.10
CA ILE A 250 -15.64 2.49 7.18
C ILE A 250 -15.48 3.90 6.62
N PRO A 251 -16.22 4.89 7.12
CA PRO A 251 -16.02 6.28 6.73
C PRO A 251 -14.61 6.71 7.14
N THR A 252 -13.71 6.98 6.21
CA THR A 252 -12.37 7.51 6.49
C THR A 252 -12.37 9.00 6.16
N PRO A 253 -12.04 9.89 7.10
CA PRO A 253 -11.83 11.28 6.75
C PRO A 253 -10.60 11.40 5.84
N THR A 254 -10.67 12.30 4.86
CA THR A 254 -9.53 12.64 4.02
C THR A 254 -8.73 13.78 4.66
N SER A 255 -7.46 13.91 4.27
CA SER A 255 -6.56 14.97 4.77
C SER A 255 -7.05 16.41 4.49
N ASP A 256 -8.06 16.57 3.64
CA ASP A 256 -8.73 17.84 3.32
C ASP A 256 -10.14 17.98 3.95
N GLY A 257 -10.51 17.10 4.88
CA GLY A 257 -11.77 17.16 5.63
C GLY A 257 -12.99 16.58 4.91
N GLY A 258 -12.80 15.95 3.74
CA GLY A 258 -13.83 15.15 3.07
C GLY A 258 -14.05 13.79 3.75
N LEU A 259 -15.15 13.12 3.42
CA LEU A 259 -15.41 11.74 3.81
C LEU A 259 -15.24 10.83 2.59
N GLU A 260 -14.28 9.91 2.63
CA GLU A 260 -14.17 8.79 1.69
C GLU A 260 -14.65 7.51 2.40
N HIS A 261 -15.41 6.66 1.72
CA HIS A 261 -15.73 5.34 2.26
C HIS A 261 -14.57 4.39 1.97
N THR A 262 -13.94 3.82 2.98
CA THR A 262 -12.93 2.78 2.82
C THR A 262 -13.56 1.44 3.13
N ALA A 263 -13.50 0.51 2.18
CA ALA A 263 -13.84 -0.88 2.41
C ALA A 263 -12.69 -1.57 3.14
N ALA A 264 -12.96 -2.21 4.27
CA ALA A 264 -12.03 -3.04 5.01
C ALA A 264 -12.46 -4.51 4.85
N VAL A 265 -11.65 -5.30 4.14
CA VAL A 265 -12.02 -6.65 3.72
C VAL A 265 -10.91 -7.64 4.06
N PHE A 266 -11.28 -8.77 4.68
CA PHE A 266 -10.38 -9.89 4.93
C PHE A 266 -10.62 -11.01 3.91
N GLN A 267 -9.60 -11.33 3.11
CA GLN A 267 -9.63 -12.50 2.22
C GLN A 267 -8.31 -13.27 2.31
N SER A 268 -8.31 -14.51 1.82
CA SER A 268 -7.09 -15.29 1.70
C SER A 268 -6.13 -14.67 0.67
N CYS A 269 -4.83 -14.95 0.83
CA CYS A 269 -3.83 -14.50 -0.12
C CYS A 269 -4.13 -14.95 -1.56
N ALA A 270 -4.57 -16.21 -1.75
CA ALA A 270 -4.82 -16.74 -3.09
C ALA A 270 -5.99 -16.01 -3.76
N THR A 271 -7.07 -15.74 -3.04
CA THR A 271 -8.20 -14.94 -3.55
C THR A 271 -7.75 -13.54 -3.95
N TRP A 272 -7.01 -12.82 -3.10
CA TRP A 272 -6.50 -11.48 -3.46
C TRP A 272 -5.61 -11.49 -4.70
N LEU A 273 -4.67 -12.44 -4.76
CA LEU A 273 -3.75 -12.57 -5.89
C LEU A 273 -4.49 -12.90 -7.18
N GLU A 274 -5.52 -13.76 -7.12
CA GLU A 274 -6.33 -14.11 -8.28
C GLU A 274 -7.14 -12.92 -8.82
N GLN A 275 -7.80 -12.16 -7.94
CA GLN A 275 -8.51 -10.94 -8.33
C GLN A 275 -7.57 -9.92 -9.01
N ALA A 276 -6.35 -9.74 -8.49
CA ALA A 276 -5.36 -8.86 -9.10
C ALA A 276 -4.87 -9.38 -10.46
N ARG A 277 -4.68 -10.70 -10.62
CA ARG A 277 -4.33 -11.32 -11.91
C ARG A 277 -5.43 -11.18 -12.95
N ARG A 278 -6.70 -11.25 -12.51
CA ARG A 278 -7.89 -10.97 -13.34
C ARG A 278 -8.13 -9.49 -13.58
N ASN A 279 -7.28 -8.62 -13.03
CA ASN A 279 -7.39 -7.17 -13.09
C ASN A 279 -8.69 -6.61 -12.47
N GLU A 280 -9.37 -7.39 -11.63
CA GLU A 280 -10.58 -6.98 -10.89
C GLU A 280 -10.26 -5.94 -9.81
N ILE A 281 -9.06 -6.03 -9.24
CA ILE A 281 -8.52 -5.08 -8.27
C ILE A 281 -7.15 -4.55 -8.71
N ILE A 282 -6.72 -3.44 -8.12
CA ILE A 282 -5.38 -2.88 -8.31
C ILE A 282 -4.54 -3.16 -7.07
N MET A 283 -3.42 -3.86 -7.24
CA MET A 283 -2.39 -4.01 -6.24
C MET A 283 -1.05 -3.53 -6.78
N PHE A 284 -0.38 -2.63 -6.05
CA PHE A 284 0.98 -2.25 -6.38
C PHE A 284 1.98 -3.37 -6.05
N PRO A 285 3.19 -3.35 -6.66
CA PRO A 285 4.18 -4.39 -6.46
C PRO A 285 4.46 -4.77 -4.99
N PRO A 286 4.55 -3.84 -4.02
CA PRO A 286 4.73 -4.22 -2.62
C PRO A 286 3.59 -5.09 -2.10
N GLN A 287 2.33 -4.71 -2.36
CA GLN A 287 1.15 -5.44 -1.91
C GLN A 287 1.11 -6.84 -2.53
N PHE A 288 1.23 -6.91 -3.86
CA PHE A 288 1.17 -8.19 -4.57
C PHE A 288 2.32 -9.13 -4.15
N TYR A 289 3.55 -8.61 -4.08
CA TYR A 289 4.72 -9.43 -3.78
C TYR A 289 4.72 -9.98 -2.37
N LEU A 290 4.40 -9.15 -1.37
CA LEU A 290 4.38 -9.58 0.02
C LEU A 290 3.21 -10.55 0.28
N MET A 291 2.04 -10.32 -0.33
CA MET A 291 0.92 -11.26 -0.32
C MET A 291 1.30 -12.60 -0.97
N TRP A 292 2.01 -12.57 -2.09
CA TRP A 292 2.51 -13.77 -2.78
C TRP A 292 3.50 -14.57 -1.94
N LEU A 293 4.40 -13.91 -1.21
CA LEU A 293 5.33 -14.57 -0.30
C LEU A 293 4.60 -15.28 0.84
N LEU A 294 3.71 -14.55 1.54
CA LEU A 294 2.99 -15.12 2.68
C LEU A 294 1.96 -16.18 2.25
N GLY A 295 1.37 -16.03 1.06
CA GLY A 295 0.41 -16.98 0.52
C GLY A 295 0.95 -18.40 0.32
N LYS A 296 2.28 -18.58 0.29
CA LYS A 296 2.90 -19.92 0.25
C LYS A 296 2.72 -20.72 1.54
N PHE A 297 2.35 -20.06 2.64
CA PHE A 297 2.21 -20.67 3.96
C PHE A 297 0.76 -20.83 4.40
N PHE A 298 -0.18 -20.15 3.75
CA PHE A 298 -1.61 -20.19 4.12
C PHE A 298 -2.38 -21.07 3.15
N GLU A 299 -2.83 -22.22 3.63
CA GLU A 299 -3.68 -23.14 2.87
C GLU A 299 -5.16 -22.77 3.02
N GLU A 300 -5.87 -22.59 1.91
CA GLU A 300 -7.29 -22.24 1.93
C GLU A 300 -8.18 -23.42 2.33
N GLY A 301 -9.18 -23.16 3.18
CA GLY A 301 -10.26 -24.10 3.48
C GLY A 301 -9.84 -25.37 4.23
N LYS A 302 -8.57 -25.48 4.62
CA LYS A 302 -8.00 -26.65 5.31
C LYS A 302 -7.36 -26.21 6.61
N GLY A 303 -7.99 -26.55 7.71
CA GLY A 303 -7.33 -26.48 9.01
C GLY A 303 -8.25 -26.18 10.17
N GLY A 304 -8.28 -27.10 11.14
CA GLY A 304 -8.68 -26.74 12.50
C GLY A 304 -7.64 -25.81 13.15
N ALA A 305 -7.90 -25.38 14.39
CA ALA A 305 -7.05 -24.42 15.11
C ALA A 305 -5.54 -24.80 15.14
N MET A 306 -5.22 -26.09 15.20
CA MET A 306 -3.82 -26.56 15.18
C MET A 306 -3.11 -26.29 13.85
N GLU A 307 -3.80 -26.47 12.72
CA GLU A 307 -3.22 -26.25 11.39
C GLU A 307 -3.01 -24.75 11.15
N LEU A 308 -4.00 -23.92 11.50
CA LEU A 308 -3.87 -22.46 11.45
C LEU A 308 -2.67 -21.99 12.28
N ARG A 309 -2.46 -22.58 13.46
CA ARG A 309 -1.29 -22.31 14.31
C ARG A 309 0.02 -22.73 13.63
N ALA A 310 0.08 -23.93 13.07
CA ALA A 310 1.27 -24.43 12.39
C ALA A 310 1.67 -23.54 11.20
N GLN A 311 0.70 -23.10 10.40
CA GLN A 311 0.92 -22.15 9.31
C GLN A 311 1.53 -20.83 9.81
N ARG A 312 1.00 -20.27 10.91
CA ARG A 312 1.54 -19.04 11.51
C ARG A 312 2.96 -19.21 12.02
N GLU A 313 3.30 -20.34 12.64
CA GLU A 313 4.67 -20.62 13.08
C GLU A 313 5.65 -20.71 11.90
N LYS A 314 5.26 -21.34 10.79
CA LYS A 314 6.06 -21.36 9.55
C LYS A 314 6.32 -19.94 9.03
N VAL A 315 5.31 -19.06 9.05
CA VAL A 315 5.50 -17.65 8.66
C VAL A 315 6.44 -16.93 9.63
N LYS A 316 6.27 -17.10 10.94
CA LYS A 316 7.18 -16.48 11.93
C LYS A 316 8.63 -16.93 11.75
N GLU A 317 8.85 -18.21 11.47
CA GLU A 317 10.17 -18.75 11.15
C GLU A 317 10.72 -18.14 9.86
N PHE A 318 9.91 -18.08 8.80
CA PHE A 318 10.27 -17.42 7.54
C PHE A 318 10.68 -15.95 7.75
N LEU A 319 9.93 -15.18 8.54
CA LEU A 319 10.23 -13.77 8.83
C LEU A 319 11.53 -13.57 9.62
N LYS A 320 11.93 -14.53 10.45
CA LYS A 320 13.24 -14.54 11.14
C LYS A 320 14.40 -14.93 10.21
N GLY A 321 14.08 -15.58 9.10
CA GLY A 321 15.06 -16.03 8.12
C GLY A 321 15.59 -14.93 7.22
N SER A 322 16.36 -15.35 6.23
CA SER A 322 16.95 -14.49 5.20
C SER A 322 16.40 -14.84 3.82
N GLY A 323 16.38 -13.86 2.92
CA GLY A 323 16.03 -14.08 1.51
C GLY A 323 17.19 -14.67 0.70
N ALA A 324 17.06 -14.66 -0.64
CA ALA A 324 17.99 -15.38 -1.53
C ALA A 324 19.45 -14.85 -1.49
N ASN A 325 19.66 -13.62 -1.03
CA ASN A 325 20.98 -12.99 -0.89
C ASN A 325 21.54 -13.04 0.55
N GLY A 326 20.93 -13.82 1.46
CA GLY A 326 21.38 -13.94 2.84
C GLY A 326 21.09 -12.73 3.73
N VAL A 327 20.38 -11.71 3.21
CA VAL A 327 19.92 -10.57 4.03
C VAL A 327 18.66 -10.97 4.80
N PRO A 328 18.61 -10.76 6.13
CA PRO A 328 17.42 -10.99 6.94
C PRO A 328 16.22 -10.23 6.38
N TRP A 329 15.02 -10.82 6.42
CA TRP A 329 13.83 -10.17 5.85
C TRP A 329 13.65 -8.76 6.43
N ALA A 330 13.67 -8.64 7.76
CA ALA A 330 13.51 -7.37 8.48
C ALA A 330 14.47 -6.26 8.01
N ASP A 331 15.64 -6.63 7.50
CA ASP A 331 16.68 -5.70 7.04
C ASP A 331 16.63 -5.41 5.53
N LYS A 332 15.78 -6.12 4.77
CA LYS A 332 15.65 -5.87 3.34
C LYS A 332 15.07 -4.50 3.06
N VAL A 333 15.68 -3.80 2.10
CA VAL A 333 15.15 -2.56 1.56
C VAL A 333 14.99 -2.69 0.05
N MET A 334 13.77 -2.53 -0.43
CA MET A 334 13.40 -2.72 -1.83
C MET A 334 12.92 -1.40 -2.45
N SER A 335 13.63 -0.94 -3.46
CA SER A 335 13.24 0.16 -4.35
C SER A 335 13.22 -0.40 -5.78
N PRO A 336 12.06 -0.83 -6.30
CA PRO A 336 11.98 -1.50 -7.59
C PRO A 336 12.61 -0.70 -8.75
N VAL A 337 13.52 -1.32 -9.50
CA VAL A 337 14.18 -0.70 -10.66
C VAL A 337 13.88 -1.54 -11.92
N PRO A 338 13.46 -0.92 -13.04
CA PRO A 338 13.26 -1.66 -14.28
C PRO A 338 14.54 -2.32 -14.79
N LEU A 339 14.51 -3.62 -15.09
CA LEU A 339 15.53 -4.35 -15.87
C LEU A 339 15.32 -4.20 -17.38
N GLY A 340 14.08 -3.95 -17.78
CA GLY A 340 13.67 -3.86 -19.17
C GLY A 340 12.21 -4.27 -19.35
N MET A 341 11.85 -4.56 -20.60
CA MET A 341 10.53 -5.06 -20.99
C MET A 341 10.62 -6.53 -21.40
N PHE A 342 9.61 -7.32 -21.06
CA PHE A 342 9.41 -8.68 -21.54
C PHE A 342 7.91 -8.92 -21.75
N GLU A 343 7.53 -9.43 -22.92
CA GLU A 343 6.12 -9.67 -23.30
C GLU A 343 5.22 -8.43 -23.09
N GLY A 344 5.72 -7.24 -23.44
CA GLY A 344 4.97 -5.99 -23.28
C GLY A 344 4.78 -5.52 -21.82
N ARG A 345 5.42 -6.17 -20.84
CA ARG A 345 5.38 -5.82 -19.42
C ARG A 345 6.75 -5.39 -18.93
N ALA A 346 6.80 -4.45 -17.98
CA ALA A 346 8.03 -4.05 -17.32
C ALA A 346 8.47 -5.15 -16.34
N VAL A 347 9.76 -5.48 -16.33
CA VAL A 347 10.37 -6.42 -15.37
C VAL A 347 11.13 -5.59 -14.33
N LEU A 348 10.72 -5.68 -13.07
CA LEU A 348 11.26 -4.90 -11.97
C LEU A 348 12.20 -5.76 -11.11
N ASN A 349 13.45 -5.32 -10.98
CA ASN A 349 14.40 -5.85 -10.00
C ASN A 349 14.08 -5.32 -8.60
N LEU A 350 14.05 -6.21 -7.61
CA LEU A 350 13.78 -5.88 -6.22
C LEU A 350 15.04 -5.75 -5.35
N ASP A 351 16.24 -6.06 -5.86
CA ASP A 351 17.46 -6.14 -5.04
C ASP A 351 18.10 -4.77 -4.72
N HIS A 352 17.62 -3.69 -5.33
CA HIS A 352 18.17 -2.35 -5.12
C HIS A 352 17.51 -1.65 -3.93
N PRO A 353 18.28 -1.06 -2.98
CA PRO A 353 17.73 -0.38 -1.81
C PRO A 353 17.30 1.08 -2.08
N GLY A 354 17.53 1.60 -3.29
CA GLY A 354 17.32 3.00 -3.63
C GLY A 354 18.57 3.87 -3.41
N PRO A 355 18.58 5.11 -3.94
CA PRO A 355 19.72 6.02 -3.80
C PRO A 355 19.97 6.50 -2.36
N GLU A 356 18.93 6.52 -1.51
CA GLU A 356 19.02 6.94 -0.10
C GLU A 356 19.98 6.07 0.70
N LEU A 357 20.14 4.81 0.30
CA LEU A 357 20.95 3.81 0.98
C LEU A 357 22.17 3.40 0.15
N LYS A 358 22.56 4.22 -0.83
CA LYS A 358 23.75 3.96 -1.64
C LYS A 358 24.98 3.90 -0.73
N GLY A 359 25.74 2.80 -0.83
CA GLY A 359 26.95 2.59 -0.02
C GLY A 359 26.71 2.08 1.40
N SER A 360 25.46 1.94 1.84
CA SER A 360 25.12 1.41 3.18
C SER A 360 25.31 -0.10 3.31
N GLY A 361 25.55 -0.83 2.21
CA GLY A 361 25.54 -2.29 2.17
C GLY A 361 24.14 -2.93 2.23
N ARG A 362 23.07 -2.14 2.44
CA ARG A 362 21.69 -2.65 2.42
C ARG A 362 21.31 -3.15 1.03
N ARG A 363 20.48 -4.18 0.99
CA ARG A 363 20.02 -4.84 -0.24
C ARG A 363 18.55 -5.20 -0.12
N GLY A 364 17.91 -5.43 -1.26
CA GLY A 364 16.54 -5.90 -1.33
C GLY A 364 16.46 -7.43 -1.44
N GLU A 365 15.62 -7.90 -2.34
CA GLU A 365 15.43 -9.32 -2.63
C GLU A 365 15.91 -9.67 -4.04
N SER A 366 16.79 -10.67 -4.15
CA SER A 366 17.47 -11.01 -5.40
C SER A 366 16.93 -12.25 -6.11
N GLY A 367 16.16 -13.09 -5.42
CA GLY A 367 15.61 -14.33 -5.97
C GLY A 367 14.40 -14.10 -6.88
N HIS A 368 13.78 -12.93 -6.80
CA HIS A 368 12.54 -12.65 -7.53
C HIS A 368 12.57 -11.31 -8.25
N VAL A 369 11.81 -11.23 -9.33
CA VAL A 369 11.45 -10.00 -10.03
C VAL A 369 9.93 -9.88 -10.07
N VAL A 370 9.44 -8.65 -10.24
CA VAL A 370 8.01 -8.39 -10.49
C VAL A 370 7.83 -7.97 -11.94
N GLN A 371 7.07 -8.75 -12.71
CA GLN A 371 6.65 -8.39 -14.05
C GLN A 371 5.28 -7.71 -13.98
N VAL A 372 5.13 -6.53 -14.59
CA VAL A 372 3.92 -5.70 -14.44
C VAL A 372 3.67 -4.82 -15.68
N ARG A 373 2.41 -4.65 -16.05
CA ARG A 373 1.97 -3.64 -17.02
C ARG A 373 1.50 -2.40 -16.28
N PHE A 374 2.16 -1.25 -16.47
CA PHE A 374 1.66 0.01 -15.94
C PHE A 374 0.65 0.63 -16.91
N SER A 375 -0.55 0.93 -16.42
CA SER A 375 -1.61 1.62 -17.16
C SER A 375 -1.97 2.94 -16.48
N LYS A 376 -2.84 3.75 -17.10
CA LYS A 376 -3.35 5.00 -16.49
C LYS A 376 -4.10 4.75 -15.17
N GLU A 377 -4.77 3.60 -15.06
CA GLU A 377 -5.55 3.23 -13.88
C GLU A 377 -4.67 2.67 -12.75
N GLY A 378 -3.48 2.17 -13.09
CA GLY A 378 -2.58 1.52 -12.14
C GLY A 378 -1.87 0.31 -12.74
N PRO A 379 -1.12 -0.44 -11.91
CA PRO A 379 -0.51 -1.70 -12.29
C PRO A 379 -1.57 -2.75 -12.65
N ARG A 380 -1.32 -3.48 -13.74
CA ARG A 380 -2.12 -4.58 -14.30
C ARG A 380 -1.19 -5.75 -14.64
N ASP A 381 -1.76 -6.94 -14.78
CA ASP A 381 -1.03 -8.17 -15.15
C ASP A 381 0.23 -8.42 -14.29
N VAL A 382 0.10 -8.16 -12.98
CA VAL A 382 1.20 -8.26 -12.01
C VAL A 382 1.52 -9.73 -11.76
N GLU A 383 2.81 -10.07 -11.84
CA GLU A 383 3.29 -11.43 -11.65
C GLU A 383 4.66 -11.43 -10.98
N VAL A 384 4.90 -12.40 -10.09
CA VAL A 384 6.22 -12.65 -9.52
C VAL A 384 6.90 -13.77 -10.31
N ARG A 385 8.13 -13.53 -10.76
CA ARG A 385 8.93 -14.51 -11.51
C ARG A 385 10.25 -14.76 -10.79
N ASP A 386 10.83 -15.95 -10.99
CA ASP A 386 12.20 -16.22 -10.58
C ASP A 386 13.17 -15.30 -11.34
N ALA A 387 14.12 -14.70 -10.62
CA ALA A 387 15.00 -13.68 -11.18
C ALA A 387 16.05 -14.25 -12.15
N VAL A 388 16.54 -15.48 -11.91
CA VAL A 388 17.56 -16.12 -12.77
C VAL A 388 16.91 -16.52 -14.08
N GLU A 389 15.76 -17.19 -13.99
CA GLU A 389 15.00 -17.63 -15.15
C GLU A 389 14.52 -16.45 -16.01
N MET A 390 14.01 -15.38 -15.38
CA MET A 390 13.59 -14.19 -16.11
C MET A 390 14.75 -13.53 -16.87
N LYS A 391 15.95 -13.45 -16.26
CA LYS A 391 17.14 -12.91 -16.94
C LYS A 391 17.54 -13.76 -18.15
N ARG A 392 17.47 -15.10 -18.03
CA ARG A 392 17.73 -16.03 -19.14
C ARG A 392 16.76 -15.78 -20.30
N LEU A 393 15.45 -15.76 -20.03
CA LEU A 393 14.41 -15.51 -21.02
C LEU A 393 14.57 -14.16 -21.72
N MET A 394 14.89 -13.10 -20.98
CA MET A 394 15.15 -11.77 -21.56
C MET A 394 16.41 -11.73 -22.43
N GLY A 395 17.44 -12.50 -22.07
CA GLY A 395 18.66 -12.65 -22.87
C GLY A 395 18.39 -13.35 -24.20
N GLU A 396 17.67 -14.47 -24.16
CA GLU A 396 17.28 -15.24 -25.35
C GLU A 396 16.40 -14.44 -26.31
N ALA A 397 15.46 -13.64 -25.79
CA ALA A 397 14.62 -12.77 -26.61
C ALA A 397 15.42 -11.67 -27.33
N LYS A 398 16.47 -11.14 -26.68
CA LYS A 398 17.35 -10.14 -27.29
C LYS A 398 18.27 -10.71 -28.37
N GLY A 399 18.68 -11.97 -28.24
CA GLY A 399 19.53 -12.65 -29.23
C GLY A 399 18.78 -13.13 -30.49
N LYS A 400 17.44 -13.08 -30.49
CA LYS A 400 16.58 -13.45 -31.63
C LYS A 400 16.12 -12.25 -32.47
N LEU A 401 16.45 -11.02 -32.05
CA LEU A 401 16.23 -9.77 -32.77
C LEU A 401 17.53 -9.34 -33.45
#